data_AF-A0A924WJ94-F1
#
_entry.id   AF-A0A924WJ94-F1
#
_cell.length_a   1.000
_cell.length_b   1.000
_cell.length_c   1.000
_cell.angle_alpha   90.00
_cell.angle_beta   90.00
_cell.angle_gamma   90.00
#
_symmetry.space_group_name_H-M   'P 1'
#
loop_
_entity.id
_entity.type
_entity.pdbx_description
1 polymer ?
#
loop_
_entity_poly.entity_id
_entity_poly.type
_entity_poly.pdbx_seq_one_letter_code
_entity_poly.pdbx_strand_id
1 'polypeptide(L)'
;MSRLQTPMLSLAHGLRFEQLYQREGLCALDARFLAWLEAGSAPLAQALRAARECPDALDPAAEAALLIELSPWLDEFVGELFDIADAVRALTARHNALAPLYECKRQFVQRQAATKVKPEALAGFDPVAAEHALVEWFGEPFSELTFARAVASWQNERTMADRLAVALHYAAWALTIPAGRARHLHGVLFKTPHRTDPLHLVPVETDTTAGYNAFTLGAEHQRHREGFALTDPGTDLVGALDQAHYCIWCHHQGKDSCSKGLKEKLKGDPAEQAALPAAAHYKKSPFKVTLAGCPLEERISEFHEVKAQGHAIGALALIAIDNPMVPATGHRICNDCMKACIYQKTEPVNIPESETRTLKDVLELPWGFEIYSLLTRWNPLDLRRPVPKTPSGRRVLVVGLGPAGFTLAHHLMNDGHVVAGIDGLKIEPLPSELSGVDGHGRRVPFRPIRDVQDLYESLDERVMAGFGGVAEYGITVRWNKNFLKIIRLVLERRTEFAMFGGVRFGGTLTADDAFAMGFDHIALAAGAGRPTVLDMPNGLARGVRTASDFLMGLQLTGAAKPDSIANMQVRLPVVVIGGGLTAVDTATESLAYYPVQVEKFLV
;
A
#
# COMPACT_ATOMS: atom_id res chain seq x y z
N MET A 1 -23.91 18.09 23.85
CA MET A 1 -23.62 16.65 23.71
C MET A 1 -22.25 16.39 24.31
N SER A 2 -22.19 15.50 25.29
CA SER A 2 -21.00 15.19 26.11
C SER A 2 -19.79 14.85 25.22
N ARG A 3 -18.70 15.62 25.33
CA ARG A 3 -17.39 15.21 24.81
C ARG A 3 -17.00 13.95 25.60
N LEU A 4 -17.26 12.79 25.03
CA LEU A 4 -16.76 11.51 25.52
C LEU A 4 -15.25 11.69 25.76
N GLN A 5 -14.84 11.61 27.03
CA GLN A 5 -13.43 11.54 27.39
C GLN A 5 -12.84 10.38 26.60
N THR A 6 -11.99 10.69 25.62
CA THR A 6 -11.20 9.66 24.94
C THR A 6 -10.43 8.92 26.04
N PRO A 7 -10.57 7.59 26.17
CA PRO A 7 -9.84 6.85 27.19
C PRO A 7 -8.35 7.15 27.03
N MET A 8 -7.70 7.55 28.11
CA MET A 8 -6.27 7.82 28.13
C MET A 8 -5.55 6.50 27.82
N LEU A 9 -4.71 6.48 26.79
CA LEU A 9 -3.92 5.29 26.43
C LEU A 9 -3.07 4.88 27.63
N SER A 10 -3.36 3.71 28.19
CA SER A 10 -2.57 3.07 29.23
C SER A 10 -1.71 2.02 28.57
N LEU A 11 -0.38 2.18 28.63
CA LEU A 11 0.55 1.20 28.09
C LEU A 11 0.94 0.19 29.17
N ALA A 12 1.15 -1.05 28.78
CA ALA A 12 1.74 -2.06 29.65
C ALA A 12 3.22 -1.76 29.96
N HIS A 13 3.83 -2.62 30.78
CA HIS A 13 5.24 -2.55 31.18
C HIS A 13 5.71 -1.23 31.83
N GLY A 14 4.76 -0.46 32.40
CA GLY A 14 5.04 0.79 33.11
C GLY A 14 5.58 1.91 32.21
N LEU A 15 5.24 1.89 30.92
CA LEU A 15 5.59 2.95 29.97
C LEU A 15 4.49 4.01 29.92
N ARG A 16 4.87 5.25 29.66
CA ARG A 16 3.96 6.36 29.35
C ARG A 16 3.98 6.65 27.86
N PHE A 17 2.86 7.13 27.31
CA PHE A 17 2.73 7.40 25.89
C PHE A 17 3.81 8.34 25.34
N GLU A 18 4.17 9.38 26.09
CA GLU A 18 5.18 10.37 25.68
C GLU A 18 6.58 9.73 25.53
N GLN A 19 6.85 8.65 26.29
CA GLN A 19 8.12 7.93 26.19
C GLN A 19 8.26 7.20 24.85
N LEU A 20 7.16 6.87 24.16
CA LEU A 20 7.21 6.30 22.80
C LEU A 20 7.72 7.31 21.75
N TYR A 21 7.80 8.60 22.08
CA TYR A 21 8.36 9.65 21.22
C TYR A 21 9.77 10.09 21.66
N GLN A 22 10.33 9.44 22.70
CA GLN A 22 11.66 9.73 23.22
C GLN A 22 12.58 8.53 22.99
N ARG A 23 13.82 8.78 22.57
CA ARG A 23 14.78 7.70 22.30
C ARG A 23 15.00 6.81 23.51
N GLU A 24 15.16 7.39 24.69
CA GLU A 24 15.36 6.66 25.95
C GLU A 24 14.19 5.74 26.25
N GLY A 25 12.96 6.19 25.97
CA GLY A 25 11.76 5.38 26.09
C GLY A 25 11.72 4.23 25.08
N LEU A 26 12.13 4.47 23.83
CA LEU A 26 12.25 3.41 22.82
C LEU A 26 13.33 2.37 23.16
N CYS A 27 14.49 2.79 23.68
CA CYS A 27 15.51 1.88 24.18
C CYS A 27 14.98 1.04 25.36
N ALA A 28 14.23 1.66 26.27
CA ALA A 28 13.64 0.97 27.40
C ALA A 28 12.50 0.01 26.95
N LEU A 29 11.80 0.31 25.86
CA LEU A 29 10.83 -0.57 25.23
C LEU A 29 11.52 -1.78 24.58
N ASP A 30 12.57 -1.56 23.79
CA ASP A 30 13.33 -2.64 23.14
C ASP A 30 13.93 -3.62 24.17
N ALA A 31 14.47 -3.10 25.29
CA ALA A 31 14.95 -3.94 26.38
C ALA A 31 13.85 -4.80 27.02
N ARG A 32 12.62 -4.27 27.13
CA ARG A 32 11.46 -5.03 27.63
C ARG A 32 11.03 -6.11 26.65
N PHE A 33 11.02 -5.81 25.34
CA PHE A 33 10.73 -6.80 24.31
C PHE A 33 11.75 -7.94 24.35
N LEU A 34 13.06 -7.64 24.45
CA LEU A 34 14.09 -8.66 24.57
C LEU A 34 13.94 -9.52 25.83
N ALA A 35 13.61 -8.91 26.97
CA ALA A 35 13.36 -9.65 28.22
C ALA A 35 12.10 -10.54 28.13
N TRP A 36 11.05 -10.04 27.48
CA TRP A 36 9.82 -10.79 27.24
C TRP A 36 10.05 -11.97 26.29
N LEU A 37 10.79 -11.74 25.19
CA LEU A 37 11.20 -12.79 24.26
C LEU A 37 12.09 -13.83 24.95
N GLU A 38 13.03 -13.42 25.80
CA GLU A 38 13.88 -14.33 26.57
C GLU A 38 13.05 -15.23 27.51
N ALA A 39 12.02 -14.67 28.15
CA ALA A 39 11.15 -15.40 29.05
C ALA A 39 10.30 -16.46 28.34
N GLY A 40 9.87 -16.19 27.10
CA GLY A 40 9.09 -17.16 26.31
C GLY A 40 9.93 -18.09 25.42
N SER A 41 11.06 -17.61 24.89
CA SER A 41 12.00 -18.36 24.06
C SER A 41 13.42 -17.79 24.17
N ALA A 42 14.15 -18.24 25.19
CA ALA A 42 15.57 -17.92 25.37
C ALA A 42 16.44 -18.19 24.12
N PRO A 43 16.28 -19.30 23.36
CA PRO A 43 17.03 -19.52 22.14
C PRO A 43 16.80 -18.43 21.07
N LEU A 44 15.55 -17.99 20.90
CA LEU A 44 15.20 -16.98 19.90
C LEU A 44 15.68 -15.58 20.31
N ALA A 45 15.61 -15.26 21.61
CA ALA A 45 16.19 -14.03 22.15
C ALA A 45 17.71 -13.98 21.96
N GLN A 46 18.40 -15.10 22.18
CA GLN A 46 19.84 -15.20 21.93
C GLN A 46 20.16 -15.04 20.43
N ALA A 47 19.38 -15.67 19.54
CA ALA A 47 19.54 -15.53 18.10
C ALA A 47 19.36 -14.08 17.65
N LEU A 48 18.32 -13.38 18.14
CA LEU A 48 18.09 -11.96 17.83
C LEU A 48 19.24 -11.07 18.32
N ARG A 49 19.77 -11.30 19.53
CA ARG A 49 20.92 -10.54 20.04
C ARG A 49 22.16 -10.75 19.18
N ALA A 50 22.50 -12.01 18.87
CA ALA A 50 23.64 -12.34 18.01
C ALA A 50 23.48 -11.71 16.61
N ALA A 51 22.28 -11.75 16.05
CA ALA A 51 21.98 -11.15 14.76
C ALA A 51 22.11 -9.62 14.78
N ARG A 52 21.77 -8.94 15.88
CA ARG A 52 21.93 -7.48 16.00
C ARG A 52 23.38 -7.06 16.25
N GLU A 53 24.20 -7.90 16.87
CA GLU A 53 25.63 -7.63 17.06
C GLU A 53 26.40 -7.67 15.74
N CYS A 54 26.05 -8.63 14.87
CA CYS A 54 26.71 -8.85 13.57
C CYS A 54 25.69 -9.10 12.44
N PRO A 55 24.83 -8.12 12.07
CA PRO A 55 23.73 -8.33 11.13
C PRO A 55 24.19 -8.74 9.74
N ASP A 56 25.35 -8.25 9.30
CA ASP A 56 25.90 -8.56 7.97
C ASP A 56 26.60 -9.94 7.91
N ALA A 57 26.70 -10.65 9.04
CA ALA A 57 27.22 -12.02 9.08
C ALA A 57 26.13 -13.08 8.84
N LEU A 58 24.85 -12.71 8.97
CA LEU A 58 23.75 -13.61 8.63
C LEU A 58 23.60 -13.67 7.11
N ASP A 59 23.51 -14.89 6.58
CA ASP A 59 23.07 -15.04 5.20
C ASP A 59 21.59 -14.61 5.06
N PRO A 60 21.16 -14.16 3.87
CA PRO A 60 19.80 -13.65 3.69
C PRO A 60 18.67 -14.64 4.03
N ALA A 61 18.90 -15.95 3.88
CA ALA A 61 17.88 -16.95 4.19
C ALA A 61 17.75 -17.13 5.71
N ALA A 62 18.87 -17.11 6.44
CA ALA A 62 18.89 -17.12 7.89
C ALA A 62 18.26 -15.83 8.47
N GLU A 63 18.55 -14.66 7.88
CA GLU A 63 17.90 -13.39 8.25
C GLU A 63 16.38 -13.51 8.05
N ALA A 64 15.91 -13.90 6.87
CA ALA A 64 14.48 -14.05 6.58
C ALA A 64 13.79 -15.02 7.56
N ALA A 65 14.37 -16.20 7.81
CA ALA A 65 13.83 -17.19 8.72
C ALA A 65 13.69 -16.64 10.16
N LEU A 66 14.72 -15.96 10.65
CA LEU A 66 14.71 -15.34 11.98
C LEU A 66 13.60 -14.27 12.10
N LEU A 67 13.47 -13.40 11.09
CA LEU A 67 12.46 -12.34 11.11
C LEU A 67 11.02 -12.89 11.04
N ILE A 68 10.80 -13.94 10.25
CA ILE A 68 9.52 -14.65 10.19
C ILE A 68 9.22 -15.28 11.55
N GLU A 69 10.19 -15.97 12.17
CA GLU A 69 10.02 -16.61 13.48
C GLU A 69 9.75 -15.61 14.61
N LEU A 70 10.30 -14.39 14.53
CA LEU A 70 10.06 -13.29 15.48
C LEU A 70 8.70 -12.59 15.30
N SER A 71 8.07 -12.71 14.13
CA SER A 71 6.85 -11.95 13.82
C SER A 71 5.66 -12.26 14.76
N PRO A 72 5.34 -13.53 15.11
CA PRO A 72 4.28 -13.84 16.08
C PRO A 72 4.53 -13.24 17.47
N TRP A 73 5.79 -13.23 17.91
CA TRP A 73 6.24 -12.65 19.18
C TRP A 73 6.00 -11.14 19.21
N LEU A 74 6.21 -10.46 18.08
CA LEU A 74 5.92 -9.03 17.95
C LEU A 74 4.42 -8.73 18.04
N ASP A 75 3.56 -9.50 17.36
CA ASP A 75 2.09 -9.33 17.42
C ASP A 75 1.59 -9.44 18.86
N GLU A 76 2.03 -10.46 19.60
CA GLU A 76 1.62 -10.69 20.99
C GLU A 76 2.12 -9.57 21.92
N PHE A 77 3.40 -9.22 21.84
CA PHE A 77 3.98 -8.16 22.66
C PHE A 77 3.33 -6.79 22.41
N VAL A 78 3.08 -6.43 21.15
CA VAL A 78 2.39 -5.17 20.82
C VAL A 78 0.93 -5.21 21.27
N GLY A 79 0.28 -6.36 21.16
CA GLY A 79 -1.05 -6.60 21.69
C GLY A 79 -1.15 -6.37 23.20
N GLU A 80 -0.16 -6.84 23.96
CA GLU A 80 -0.05 -6.58 25.40
C GLU A 80 0.29 -5.09 25.68
N LEU A 81 1.28 -4.53 24.98
CA LEU A 81 1.76 -3.17 25.17
C LEU A 81 0.64 -2.13 25.07
N PHE A 82 -0.25 -2.26 24.09
CA PHE A 82 -1.35 -1.33 23.84
C PHE A 82 -2.68 -1.74 24.50
N ASP A 83 -2.71 -2.84 25.25
CA ASP A 83 -3.92 -3.43 25.84
C ASP A 83 -5.01 -3.74 24.79
N ILE A 84 -4.59 -4.40 23.70
CA ILE A 84 -5.45 -4.78 22.56
C ILE A 84 -5.29 -6.24 22.14
N ALA A 85 -4.76 -7.10 23.01
CA ALA A 85 -4.47 -8.50 22.71
C ALA A 85 -5.71 -9.26 22.16
N ASP A 86 -6.92 -8.94 22.65
CA ASP A 86 -8.16 -9.50 22.11
C ASP A 86 -8.46 -9.07 20.67
N ALA A 87 -8.20 -7.80 20.33
CA ALA A 87 -8.39 -7.30 18.97
C ALA A 87 -7.38 -7.91 17.98
N VAL A 88 -6.12 -8.07 18.41
CA VAL A 88 -5.07 -8.76 17.63
C VAL A 88 -5.45 -10.23 17.43
N ARG A 89 -5.82 -10.96 18.49
CA ARG A 89 -6.31 -12.35 18.38
C ARG A 89 -7.53 -12.49 17.49
N ALA A 90 -8.48 -11.56 17.56
CA ALA A 90 -9.65 -11.55 16.70
C ALA A 90 -9.28 -11.36 15.22
N LEU A 91 -8.30 -10.50 14.91
CA LEU A 91 -7.79 -10.33 13.56
C LEU A 91 -7.09 -11.59 13.05
N THR A 92 -6.24 -12.23 13.87
CA THR A 92 -5.61 -13.52 13.53
C THR A 92 -6.65 -14.62 13.34
N ALA A 93 -7.69 -14.68 14.18
CA ALA A 93 -8.79 -15.64 14.03
C ALA A 93 -9.55 -15.43 12.70
N ARG A 94 -9.79 -14.18 12.28
CA ARG A 94 -10.38 -13.86 10.98
C ARG A 94 -9.52 -14.32 9.81
N HIS A 95 -8.20 -14.16 9.90
CA HIS A 95 -7.26 -14.68 8.90
C HIS A 95 -7.36 -16.21 8.81
N ASN A 96 -7.20 -16.90 9.94
CA ASN A 96 -7.20 -18.35 10.01
C ASN A 96 -8.54 -18.96 9.58
N ALA A 97 -9.66 -18.27 9.85
CA ALA A 97 -10.98 -18.70 9.41
C ALA A 97 -11.13 -18.77 7.88
N LEU A 98 -10.30 -18.06 7.13
CA LEU A 98 -10.27 -18.02 5.65
C LEU A 98 -9.31 -19.04 5.04
N ALA A 99 -8.41 -19.68 5.81
CA ALA A 99 -7.44 -20.64 5.30
C ALA A 99 -8.04 -21.75 4.38
N PRO A 100 -9.23 -22.33 4.69
CA PRO A 100 -9.85 -23.32 3.80
C PRO A 100 -10.11 -22.79 2.38
N LEU A 101 -10.41 -21.50 2.23
CA LEU A 101 -10.72 -20.87 0.95
C LEU A 101 -9.56 -21.00 -0.04
N TYR A 102 -8.35 -20.64 0.41
CA TYR A 102 -7.16 -20.64 -0.45
C TYR A 102 -6.63 -22.04 -0.72
N GLU A 103 -6.71 -22.94 0.27
CA GLU A 103 -6.36 -24.35 0.06
C GLU A 103 -7.32 -25.01 -0.94
N CYS A 104 -8.63 -24.77 -0.81
CA CYS A 104 -9.63 -25.25 -1.75
C CYS A 104 -9.40 -24.68 -3.16
N LYS A 105 -9.15 -23.37 -3.28
CA LYS A 105 -8.82 -22.72 -4.56
C LYS A 105 -7.67 -23.43 -5.25
N ARG A 106 -6.57 -23.67 -4.53
CA ARG A 106 -5.36 -24.30 -5.09
C ARG A 106 -5.55 -25.79 -5.39
N GLN A 107 -5.97 -26.58 -4.41
CA GLN A 107 -5.97 -28.04 -4.53
C GLN A 107 -7.20 -28.59 -5.25
N PHE A 108 -8.34 -27.92 -5.14
CA PHE A 108 -9.59 -28.41 -5.69
C PHE A 108 -9.96 -27.66 -6.97
N VAL A 109 -10.11 -26.34 -6.92
CA VAL A 109 -10.58 -25.58 -8.09
C VAL A 109 -9.52 -25.60 -9.20
N GLN A 110 -8.29 -25.16 -8.91
CA GLN A 110 -7.26 -25.01 -9.93
C GLN A 110 -6.63 -26.34 -10.37
N ARG A 111 -6.34 -27.24 -9.42
CA ARG A 111 -5.67 -28.51 -9.72
C ARG A 111 -6.60 -29.62 -10.19
N GLN A 112 -7.88 -29.59 -9.81
CA GLN A 112 -8.84 -30.64 -10.14
C GLN A 112 -9.96 -30.15 -11.04
N ALA A 113 -10.75 -29.15 -10.64
CA ALA A 113 -11.90 -28.72 -11.44
C ALA A 113 -11.46 -28.19 -12.82
N ALA A 114 -10.45 -27.32 -12.86
CA ALA A 114 -9.94 -26.74 -14.10
C ALA A 114 -9.27 -27.76 -15.05
N THR A 115 -8.83 -28.91 -14.54
CA THR A 115 -8.07 -29.90 -15.33
C THR A 115 -8.88 -31.14 -15.68
N LYS A 116 -9.76 -31.60 -14.78
CA LYS A 116 -10.53 -32.85 -14.92
C LYS A 116 -11.87 -32.65 -15.62
N VAL A 117 -12.50 -31.48 -15.49
CA VAL A 117 -13.82 -31.21 -16.08
C VAL A 117 -13.66 -30.17 -17.17
N LYS A 118 -13.85 -30.59 -18.42
CA LYS A 118 -13.80 -29.68 -19.56
C LYS A 118 -15.15 -28.97 -19.74
N PRO A 119 -15.19 -27.73 -20.29
CA PRO A 119 -16.43 -26.99 -20.48
C PRO A 119 -17.51 -27.75 -21.26
N GLU A 120 -17.12 -28.59 -22.23
CA GLU A 120 -18.05 -29.38 -23.05
C GLU A 120 -18.78 -30.45 -22.22
N ALA A 121 -18.14 -30.95 -21.14
CA ALA A 121 -18.74 -31.91 -20.23
C ALA A 121 -19.80 -31.29 -19.30
N LEU A 122 -19.93 -29.96 -19.29
CA LEU A 122 -20.95 -29.21 -18.54
C LEU A 122 -22.18 -28.90 -19.40
N ALA A 123 -22.27 -29.42 -20.61
CA ALA A 123 -23.48 -29.30 -21.44
C ALA A 123 -24.67 -29.97 -20.72
N GLY A 124 -25.72 -29.19 -20.45
CA GLY A 124 -26.90 -29.67 -19.71
C GLY A 124 -26.68 -29.83 -18.20
N PHE A 125 -25.53 -29.39 -17.65
CA PHE A 125 -25.34 -29.30 -16.20
C PHE A 125 -26.32 -28.28 -15.61
N ASP A 126 -27.05 -28.69 -14.56
CA ASP A 126 -27.97 -27.81 -13.83
C ASP A 126 -27.26 -27.22 -12.59
N PRO A 127 -26.75 -25.97 -12.68
CA PRO A 127 -26.03 -25.36 -11.57
C PRO A 127 -26.94 -25.01 -10.40
N VAL A 128 -28.25 -24.82 -10.64
CA VAL A 128 -29.22 -24.47 -9.58
C VAL A 128 -29.51 -25.70 -8.73
N ALA A 129 -29.77 -26.85 -9.38
CA ALA A 129 -29.94 -28.11 -8.67
C ALA A 129 -28.66 -28.53 -7.92
N ALA A 130 -27.49 -28.34 -8.53
CA ALA A 130 -26.21 -28.61 -7.88
C ALA A 130 -25.99 -27.70 -6.65
N GLU A 131 -26.29 -26.40 -6.75
CA GLU A 131 -26.18 -25.48 -5.61
C GLU A 131 -27.15 -25.84 -4.49
N HIS A 132 -28.40 -26.20 -4.81
CA HIS A 132 -29.37 -26.65 -3.81
C HIS A 132 -28.90 -27.91 -3.06
N ALA A 133 -28.38 -28.91 -3.78
CA ALA A 133 -27.82 -30.11 -3.16
C ALA A 133 -26.61 -29.78 -2.26
N LEU A 134 -25.73 -28.90 -2.72
CA LEU A 134 -24.59 -28.42 -1.94
C LEU A 134 -25.04 -27.73 -0.64
N VAL A 135 -25.98 -26.79 -0.73
CA VAL A 135 -26.55 -26.08 0.43
C VAL A 135 -27.21 -27.04 1.42
N GLU A 136 -27.95 -28.04 0.92
CA GLU A 136 -28.55 -29.08 1.77
C GLU A 136 -27.48 -29.87 2.54
N TRP A 137 -26.37 -30.22 1.90
CA TRP A 137 -25.26 -30.92 2.57
C TRP A 137 -24.44 -30.03 3.50
N PHE A 138 -24.37 -28.72 3.22
CA PHE A 138 -23.70 -27.76 4.10
C PHE A 138 -24.48 -27.55 5.40
N GLY A 139 -25.82 -27.51 5.30
CA GLY A 139 -26.70 -27.11 6.40
C GLY A 139 -26.72 -25.59 6.66
N GLU A 140 -26.14 -24.80 5.76
CA GLU A 140 -26.09 -23.32 5.84
C GLU A 140 -26.08 -22.70 4.42
N PRO A 141 -26.41 -21.40 4.26
CA PRO A 141 -26.42 -20.74 2.96
C PRO A 141 -25.08 -20.82 2.21
N PHE A 142 -25.14 -20.84 0.88
CA PHE A 142 -23.93 -20.89 0.05
C PHE A 142 -23.05 -19.66 0.29
N SER A 143 -21.79 -19.91 0.67
CA SER A 143 -20.69 -18.97 0.54
C SER A 143 -19.47 -19.72 -0.01
N GLU A 144 -18.53 -19.02 -0.65
CA GLU A 144 -17.30 -19.67 -1.11
C GLU A 144 -16.52 -20.30 0.06
N LEU A 145 -16.59 -19.71 1.25
CA LEU A 145 -15.95 -20.24 2.45
C LEU A 145 -16.64 -21.52 2.95
N THR A 146 -17.96 -21.55 2.98
CA THR A 146 -18.75 -22.74 3.31
C THR A 146 -18.44 -23.87 2.33
N PHE A 147 -18.44 -23.57 1.02
CA PHE A 147 -18.06 -24.53 -0.01
C PHE A 147 -16.65 -25.08 0.24
N ALA A 148 -15.68 -24.21 0.50
CA ALA A 148 -14.30 -24.60 0.73
C ALA A 148 -14.12 -25.50 1.97
N ARG A 149 -14.79 -25.18 3.09
CA ARG A 149 -14.79 -26.00 4.31
C ARG A 149 -15.40 -27.37 4.07
N ALA A 150 -16.54 -27.42 3.39
CA ALA A 150 -17.23 -28.66 3.07
C ALA A 150 -16.37 -29.56 2.16
N VAL A 151 -15.78 -29.01 1.10
CA VAL A 151 -14.86 -29.75 0.21
C VAL A 151 -13.66 -30.30 0.99
N ALA A 152 -13.05 -29.49 1.85
CA ALA A 152 -11.92 -29.94 2.67
C ALA A 152 -12.30 -31.10 3.60
N SER A 153 -13.48 -31.04 4.22
CA SER A 153 -14.02 -32.14 5.04
C SER A 153 -14.25 -33.40 4.20
N TRP A 154 -14.94 -33.29 3.06
CA TRP A 154 -15.27 -34.43 2.21
C TRP A 154 -14.05 -35.10 1.58
N GLN A 155 -12.97 -34.35 1.28
CA GLN A 155 -11.73 -34.93 0.75
C GLN A 155 -11.05 -35.91 1.72
N ASN A 156 -11.30 -35.78 3.02
CA ASN A 156 -10.76 -36.68 4.04
C ASN A 156 -11.60 -37.96 4.22
N GLU A 157 -12.79 -38.03 3.60
CA GLU A 157 -13.75 -39.12 3.79
C GLU A 157 -14.06 -39.84 2.47
N ARG A 158 -13.59 -41.08 2.33
CA ARG A 158 -13.79 -41.90 1.10
C ARG A 158 -15.26 -42.12 0.73
N THR A 159 -16.17 -42.04 1.71
CA THR A 159 -17.62 -42.22 1.54
C THR A 159 -18.32 -41.02 0.89
N MET A 160 -17.64 -39.88 0.73
CA MET A 160 -18.22 -38.64 0.21
C MET A 160 -17.94 -38.40 -1.29
N ALA A 161 -17.64 -39.44 -2.04
CA ALA A 161 -17.27 -39.36 -3.46
C ALA A 161 -18.35 -38.67 -4.33
N ASP A 162 -19.63 -38.96 -4.07
CA ASP A 162 -20.74 -38.36 -4.83
C ASP A 162 -20.86 -36.85 -4.57
N ARG A 163 -20.67 -36.41 -3.32
CA ARG A 163 -20.67 -34.99 -2.96
C ARG A 163 -19.52 -34.25 -3.61
N LEU A 164 -18.32 -34.84 -3.59
CA LEU A 164 -17.14 -34.30 -4.25
C LEU A 164 -17.33 -34.22 -5.77
N ALA A 165 -18.03 -35.18 -6.39
CA ALA A 165 -18.33 -35.14 -7.82
C ALA A 165 -19.24 -33.94 -8.16
N VAL A 166 -20.30 -33.71 -7.40
CA VAL A 166 -21.17 -32.53 -7.60
C VAL A 166 -20.40 -31.23 -7.39
N ALA A 167 -19.63 -31.13 -6.30
CA ALA A 167 -18.80 -29.96 -6.01
C ALA A 167 -17.78 -29.70 -7.12
N LEU A 168 -17.19 -30.74 -7.71
CA LEU A 168 -16.21 -30.64 -8.79
C LEU A 168 -16.84 -30.05 -10.06
N HIS A 169 -18.03 -30.52 -10.45
CA HIS A 169 -18.75 -29.98 -11.60
C HIS A 169 -19.25 -28.55 -11.35
N TYR A 170 -19.75 -28.26 -10.15
CA TYR A 170 -20.14 -26.89 -9.77
C TYR A 170 -18.94 -25.93 -9.83
N ALA A 171 -17.79 -26.33 -9.28
CA ALA A 171 -16.57 -25.53 -9.33
C ALA A 171 -16.07 -25.31 -10.77
N ALA A 172 -16.13 -26.34 -11.62
CA ALA A 172 -15.76 -26.23 -13.02
C ALA A 172 -16.70 -25.30 -13.79
N TRP A 173 -18.01 -25.37 -13.52
CA TRP A 173 -19.00 -24.47 -14.07
C TRP A 173 -18.75 -23.02 -13.65
N ALA A 174 -18.57 -22.78 -12.35
CA ALA A 174 -18.28 -21.47 -11.79
C ALA A 174 -17.01 -20.85 -12.42
N LEU A 175 -15.99 -21.66 -12.67
CA LEU A 175 -14.71 -21.21 -13.22
C LEU A 175 -14.72 -20.97 -14.74
N THR A 176 -15.46 -21.77 -15.50
CA THR A 176 -15.31 -21.83 -16.98
C THR A 176 -16.49 -21.32 -17.78
N ILE A 177 -17.71 -21.36 -17.23
CA ILE A 177 -18.92 -20.97 -17.95
C ILE A 177 -19.27 -19.50 -17.65
N PRO A 178 -19.64 -18.66 -18.64
CA PRO A 178 -19.93 -17.24 -18.43
C PRO A 178 -20.96 -16.96 -17.33
N ALA A 179 -22.05 -17.73 -17.26
CA ALA A 179 -23.05 -17.60 -16.20
C ALA A 179 -22.49 -17.92 -14.81
N GLY A 180 -21.60 -18.91 -14.70
CA GLY A 180 -20.90 -19.25 -13.46
C GLY A 180 -19.93 -18.16 -13.02
N ARG A 181 -19.14 -17.62 -13.96
CA ARG A 181 -18.23 -16.50 -13.72
C ARG A 181 -18.97 -15.24 -13.28
N ALA A 182 -20.12 -14.95 -13.89
CA ALA A 182 -20.97 -13.83 -13.49
C ALA A 182 -21.53 -14.03 -12.07
N ARG A 183 -21.97 -15.25 -11.72
CA ARG A 183 -22.47 -15.56 -10.37
C ARG A 183 -21.42 -15.36 -9.28
N HIS A 184 -20.17 -15.72 -9.56
CA HIS A 184 -19.04 -15.63 -8.62
C HIS A 184 -18.08 -14.48 -8.92
N LEU A 185 -18.56 -13.43 -9.59
CA LEU A 185 -17.74 -12.31 -10.07
C LEU A 185 -16.96 -11.62 -8.94
N HIS A 186 -17.54 -11.52 -7.75
CA HIS A 186 -16.94 -10.84 -6.59
C HIS A 186 -16.14 -11.78 -5.67
N GLY A 187 -16.24 -13.10 -5.87
CA GLY A 187 -15.50 -14.08 -5.08
C GLY A 187 -14.03 -14.22 -5.48
N VAL A 188 -13.29 -15.06 -4.78
CA VAL A 188 -11.89 -15.39 -5.11
C VAL A 188 -11.70 -16.87 -5.43
N LEU A 189 -12.56 -17.75 -4.91
CA LEU A 189 -12.40 -19.20 -4.99
C LEU A 189 -12.47 -19.71 -6.43
N PHE A 190 -13.47 -19.27 -7.19
CA PHE A 190 -13.71 -19.74 -8.55
C PHE A 190 -13.01 -18.88 -9.61
N LYS A 191 -11.78 -18.45 -9.31
CA LYS A 191 -10.96 -17.63 -10.21
C LYS A 191 -9.58 -18.25 -10.45
N THR A 192 -9.06 -18.02 -11.64
CA THR A 192 -7.68 -18.33 -12.02
C THR A 192 -7.02 -17.09 -12.59
N PRO A 193 -5.72 -16.85 -12.30
CA PRO A 193 -4.97 -15.78 -12.93
C PRO A 193 -5.10 -15.83 -14.46
N HIS A 194 -5.48 -14.71 -15.06
CA HIS A 194 -5.65 -14.62 -16.51
C HIS A 194 -4.30 -14.71 -17.21
N ARG A 195 -4.30 -15.24 -18.45
CA ARG A 195 -3.11 -15.12 -19.31
C ARG A 195 -2.95 -13.68 -19.73
N THR A 196 -1.72 -13.19 -19.69
CA THR A 196 -1.41 -11.82 -20.08
C THR A 196 -1.02 -11.75 -21.55
N ASP A 197 -1.68 -10.85 -22.28
CA ASP A 197 -1.22 -10.36 -23.58
C ASP A 197 -0.72 -8.93 -23.39
N PRO A 198 0.59 -8.66 -23.51
CA PRO A 198 1.15 -7.32 -23.35
C PRO A 198 0.50 -6.26 -24.22
N LEU A 199 -0.03 -6.62 -25.39
CA LEU A 199 -0.68 -5.69 -26.31
C LEU A 199 -2.19 -5.50 -26.02
N HIS A 200 -2.79 -6.36 -25.20
CA HIS A 200 -4.21 -6.36 -24.85
C HIS A 200 -4.42 -6.59 -23.36
N LEU A 201 -3.78 -5.77 -22.52
CA LEU A 201 -3.85 -5.88 -21.06
C LEU A 201 -5.21 -5.44 -20.47
N VAL A 202 -6.00 -4.68 -21.23
CA VAL A 202 -7.32 -4.22 -20.81
C VAL A 202 -8.35 -4.80 -21.78
N PRO A 203 -9.35 -5.55 -21.29
CA PRO A 203 -10.41 -6.07 -22.15
C PRO A 203 -11.30 -4.92 -22.59
N VAL A 204 -11.20 -4.54 -23.86
CA VAL A 204 -12.00 -3.47 -24.49
C VAL A 204 -12.84 -4.03 -25.63
N GLU A 205 -14.05 -3.52 -25.74
CA GLU A 205 -14.92 -3.67 -26.91
C GLU A 205 -14.60 -2.54 -27.90
N THR A 206 -14.63 -2.84 -29.20
CA THR A 206 -14.36 -1.85 -30.26
C THR A 206 -15.65 -1.49 -30.97
N ASP A 207 -16.04 -0.22 -30.92
CA ASP A 207 -17.11 0.37 -31.70
C ASP A 207 -16.53 1.15 -32.88
N THR A 208 -17.07 0.92 -34.09
CA THR A 208 -16.64 1.58 -35.33
C THR A 208 -17.76 2.38 -36.01
N THR A 209 -18.93 2.47 -35.37
CA THR A 209 -20.13 3.10 -35.95
C THR A 209 -19.93 4.57 -36.32
N ALA A 210 -19.04 5.27 -35.61
CA ALA A 210 -18.71 6.67 -35.87
C ALA A 210 -17.64 6.89 -36.97
N GLY A 211 -17.22 5.84 -37.68
CA GLY A 211 -16.19 5.92 -38.72
C GLY A 211 -14.75 5.96 -38.18
N TYR A 212 -14.56 5.74 -36.88
CA TYR A 212 -13.28 5.59 -36.19
C TYR A 212 -13.41 4.53 -35.10
N ASN A 213 -12.29 3.96 -34.67
CA ASN A 213 -12.28 2.99 -33.57
C ASN A 213 -12.48 3.71 -32.23
N ALA A 214 -13.55 3.39 -31.54
CA ALA A 214 -13.79 3.75 -30.15
C ALA A 214 -13.64 2.49 -29.28
N PHE A 215 -12.80 2.56 -28.26
CA PHE A 215 -12.61 1.47 -27.31
C PHE A 215 -13.42 1.75 -26.05
N THR A 216 -14.27 0.80 -25.65
CA THR A 216 -15.07 0.90 -24.42
C THR A 216 -14.85 -0.34 -23.55
N LEU A 217 -15.07 -0.21 -22.25
CA LEU A 217 -15.16 -1.38 -21.37
C LEU A 217 -16.55 -2.01 -21.52
N GLY A 218 -16.65 -3.33 -21.35
CA GLY A 218 -17.93 -4.02 -21.21
C GLY A 218 -18.76 -3.40 -20.09
N ALA A 219 -20.10 -3.45 -20.21
CA ALA A 219 -21.03 -2.76 -19.31
C ALA A 219 -20.81 -3.13 -17.83
N GLU A 220 -20.40 -4.37 -17.55
CA GLU A 220 -20.06 -4.90 -16.22
C GLU A 220 -18.80 -4.29 -15.60
N HIS A 221 -17.95 -3.66 -16.40
CA HIS A 221 -16.68 -3.05 -15.98
C HIS A 221 -16.73 -1.52 -15.97
N GLN A 222 -17.77 -0.91 -16.54
CA GLN A 222 -17.98 0.52 -16.51
C GLN A 222 -18.30 0.98 -15.09
N ARG A 223 -17.64 2.06 -14.64
CA ARG A 223 -17.90 2.68 -13.34
C ARG A 223 -18.33 4.12 -13.56
N HIS A 224 -19.51 4.47 -13.06
CA HIS A 224 -19.93 5.86 -13.02
C HIS A 224 -19.15 6.58 -11.92
N ARG A 225 -18.67 7.79 -12.22
CA ARG A 225 -17.94 8.63 -11.27
C ARG A 225 -18.64 9.98 -11.21
N GLU A 226 -19.12 10.33 -10.03
CA GLU A 226 -19.60 11.67 -9.70
C GLU A 226 -18.63 12.30 -8.70
N GLY A 227 -18.27 13.56 -8.94
CA GLY A 227 -17.38 14.31 -8.05
C GLY A 227 -15.98 13.69 -7.87
N PHE A 228 -15.49 13.82 -6.65
CA PHE A 228 -14.11 13.61 -6.26
C PHE A 228 -13.95 12.73 -5.00
N ALA A 229 -14.97 11.93 -4.65
CA ALA A 229 -14.84 10.86 -3.67
C ALA A 229 -13.81 9.82 -4.13
N LEU A 230 -13.24 9.09 -3.16
CA LEU A 230 -12.33 7.97 -3.44
C LEU A 230 -13.02 6.93 -4.33
N THR A 231 -12.47 6.67 -5.52
CA THR A 231 -13.10 5.78 -6.51
C THR A 231 -12.69 4.32 -6.39
N ASP A 232 -11.68 4.03 -5.57
CA ASP A 232 -11.16 2.68 -5.38
C ASP A 232 -10.65 2.50 -3.93
N PRO A 233 -11.39 1.75 -3.08
CA PRO A 233 -10.97 1.49 -1.70
C PRO A 233 -9.86 0.43 -1.58
N GLY A 234 -9.49 -0.23 -2.69
CA GLY A 234 -8.64 -1.42 -2.71
C GLY A 234 -9.36 -2.68 -2.25
N THR A 235 -8.61 -3.78 -2.16
CA THR A 235 -9.12 -5.06 -1.70
C THR A 235 -9.46 -5.10 -0.19
N ASP A 236 -10.24 -6.11 0.18
CA ASP A 236 -10.52 -6.49 1.56
C ASP A 236 -9.52 -7.56 2.07
N LEU A 237 -9.77 -8.10 3.26
CA LEU A 237 -8.93 -9.15 3.82
C LEU A 237 -8.87 -10.41 2.93
N VAL A 238 -9.99 -10.76 2.29
CA VAL A 238 -10.09 -11.96 1.45
C VAL A 238 -9.20 -11.82 0.21
N GLY A 239 -9.30 -10.70 -0.51
CA GLY A 239 -8.51 -10.53 -1.72
C GLY A 239 -7.02 -10.30 -1.44
N ALA A 240 -6.64 -9.65 -0.34
CA ALA A 240 -5.22 -9.52 0.01
C ALA A 240 -4.59 -10.87 0.38
N LEU A 241 -5.31 -11.71 1.13
CA LEU A 241 -4.85 -13.07 1.42
C LEU A 241 -4.83 -13.95 0.16
N ASP A 242 -5.75 -13.74 -0.78
CA ASP A 242 -5.66 -14.41 -2.09
C ASP A 242 -4.32 -14.11 -2.79
N GLN A 243 -3.84 -12.86 -2.74
CA GLN A 243 -2.53 -12.50 -3.28
C GLN A 243 -1.37 -13.08 -2.46
N ALA A 244 -1.47 -13.07 -1.13
CA ALA A 244 -0.45 -13.64 -0.24
C ALA A 244 -0.29 -15.16 -0.42
N HIS A 245 -1.39 -15.89 -0.66
CA HIS A 245 -1.40 -17.32 -0.96
C HIS A 245 -1.13 -17.66 -2.43
N TYR A 246 -1.36 -16.71 -3.36
CA TYR A 246 -0.92 -16.86 -4.75
C TYR A 246 0.61 -16.70 -4.88
N CYS A 247 1.22 -15.87 -4.03
CA CYS A 247 2.66 -15.82 -3.87
C CYS A 247 3.22 -17.20 -3.50
N ILE A 248 4.33 -17.61 -4.12
CA ILE A 248 5.00 -18.89 -3.80
C ILE A 248 6.15 -18.73 -2.81
N TRP A 249 6.22 -17.57 -2.17
CA TRP A 249 7.26 -17.16 -1.24
C TRP A 249 8.69 -17.43 -1.76
N CYS A 250 9.08 -16.68 -2.80
CA CYS A 250 10.31 -16.89 -3.55
C CYS A 250 11.62 -16.74 -2.74
N HIS A 251 11.60 -16.15 -1.55
CA HIS A 251 12.79 -16.06 -0.69
C HIS A 251 13.29 -17.47 -0.26
N HIS A 252 12.41 -18.45 -0.03
CA HIS A 252 12.79 -19.85 0.23
C HIS A 252 13.61 -20.49 -0.89
N GLN A 253 13.54 -19.94 -2.10
CA GLN A 253 14.29 -20.43 -3.27
C GLN A 253 15.54 -19.59 -3.58
N GLY A 254 15.83 -18.56 -2.78
CA GLY A 254 16.90 -17.59 -3.04
C GLY A 254 16.70 -16.80 -4.33
N LYS A 255 15.44 -16.65 -4.78
CA LYS A 255 15.08 -16.06 -6.08
C LYS A 255 13.93 -15.06 -5.96
N ASP A 256 13.99 -14.20 -4.95
CA ASP A 256 12.97 -13.17 -4.74
C ASP A 256 13.04 -12.09 -5.84
N SER A 257 12.41 -12.38 -6.98
CA SER A 257 12.41 -11.49 -8.14
C SER A 257 11.57 -10.24 -7.92
N CYS A 258 10.60 -10.28 -7.01
CA CYS A 258 9.75 -9.15 -6.68
C CYS A 258 10.55 -8.09 -5.91
N SER A 259 11.40 -8.52 -4.98
CA SER A 259 12.33 -7.66 -4.25
C SER A 259 13.57 -7.31 -5.07
N LYS A 260 14.30 -8.32 -5.56
CA LYS A 260 15.67 -8.20 -6.10
C LYS A 260 15.76 -8.28 -7.63
N GLY A 261 14.63 -8.24 -8.32
CA GLY A 261 14.52 -8.23 -9.77
C GLY A 261 14.61 -9.59 -10.44
N LEU A 262 14.06 -9.69 -11.65
CA LEU A 262 14.06 -10.92 -12.45
C LEU A 262 15.40 -11.04 -13.19
N LYS A 263 16.33 -11.82 -12.62
CA LYS A 263 17.71 -11.94 -13.11
C LYS A 263 17.80 -12.52 -14.53
N GLU A 264 18.70 -11.96 -15.33
CA GLU A 264 19.09 -12.47 -16.65
C GLU A 264 20.17 -13.55 -16.52
N LYS A 265 20.15 -14.54 -17.40
CA LYS A 265 21.24 -15.51 -17.49
C LYS A 265 22.36 -14.94 -18.33
N LEU A 266 23.34 -14.32 -17.68
CA LEU A 266 24.53 -13.78 -18.33
C LEU A 266 25.47 -14.89 -18.81
N LYS A 267 26.15 -14.64 -19.93
CA LYS A 267 27.21 -15.50 -20.50
C LYS A 267 28.57 -14.82 -20.31
N GLY A 268 29.63 -15.62 -20.21
CA GLY A 268 31.01 -15.12 -20.05
C GLY A 268 31.57 -15.40 -18.64
N ASP A 269 32.78 -14.90 -18.37
CA ASP A 269 33.43 -15.05 -17.07
C ASP A 269 32.73 -14.17 -16.01
N PRO A 270 32.59 -14.62 -14.74
CA PRO A 270 32.02 -13.81 -13.65
C PRO A 270 32.59 -12.38 -13.52
N ALA A 271 33.88 -12.18 -13.78
CA ALA A 271 34.50 -10.85 -13.72
C ALA A 271 33.98 -9.92 -14.82
N GLU A 272 33.76 -10.45 -16.04
CA GLU A 272 33.17 -9.70 -17.15
C GLU A 272 31.70 -9.40 -16.90
N GLN A 273 30.97 -10.36 -16.32
CA GLN A 273 29.57 -10.18 -15.94
C GLN A 273 29.42 -9.06 -14.91
N ALA A 274 30.27 -9.03 -13.88
CA ALA A 274 30.25 -8.01 -12.83
C ALA A 274 30.52 -6.59 -13.37
N ALA A 275 31.28 -6.46 -14.47
CA ALA A 275 31.56 -5.18 -15.12
C ALA A 275 30.38 -4.63 -15.96
N LEU A 276 29.36 -5.44 -16.23
CA LEU A 276 28.19 -4.99 -17.00
C LEU A 276 27.33 -3.99 -16.20
N PRO A 277 26.68 -3.02 -16.89
CA PRO A 277 25.75 -2.09 -16.24
C PRO A 277 24.66 -2.84 -15.46
N ALA A 278 24.24 -2.33 -14.29
CA ALA A 278 23.23 -2.96 -13.44
C ALA A 278 21.97 -3.43 -14.19
N ALA A 279 21.49 -2.64 -15.16
CA ALA A 279 20.32 -2.98 -15.98
C ALA A 279 20.51 -4.23 -16.86
N ALA A 280 21.74 -4.61 -17.22
CA ALA A 280 22.03 -5.81 -18.00
C ALA A 280 21.86 -7.11 -17.20
N HIS A 281 21.92 -7.03 -15.86
CA HIS A 281 21.74 -8.18 -14.96
C HIS A 281 20.27 -8.60 -14.81
N TYR A 282 19.35 -7.84 -15.40
CA TYR A 282 17.91 -8.05 -15.31
C TYR A 282 17.31 -8.34 -16.68
N LYS A 283 16.29 -9.19 -16.70
CA LYS A 283 15.47 -9.41 -17.87
C LYS A 283 14.74 -8.12 -18.25
N LYS A 284 14.33 -8.06 -19.52
CA LYS A 284 13.49 -6.99 -20.05
C LYS A 284 12.11 -7.51 -20.39
N SER A 285 11.09 -6.70 -20.14
CA SER A 285 9.73 -6.94 -20.62
C SER A 285 9.67 -6.88 -22.16
N PRO A 286 8.56 -7.30 -22.78
CA PRO A 286 8.32 -7.14 -24.22
C PRO A 286 8.46 -5.68 -24.71
N PHE A 287 8.21 -4.70 -23.82
CA PHE A 287 8.38 -3.26 -24.10
C PHE A 287 9.76 -2.73 -23.73
N LYS A 288 10.75 -3.61 -23.54
CA LYS A 288 12.16 -3.28 -23.21
C LYS A 288 12.37 -2.60 -21.85
N VAL A 289 11.35 -2.59 -20.98
CA VAL A 289 11.46 -2.12 -19.59
C VAL A 289 12.25 -3.12 -18.76
N THR A 290 13.26 -2.67 -18.03
CA THR A 290 14.08 -3.48 -17.11
C THR A 290 13.24 -3.99 -15.94
N LEU A 291 13.33 -5.28 -15.64
CA LEU A 291 12.58 -5.94 -14.57
C LEU A 291 13.40 -6.01 -13.28
N ALA A 292 13.67 -4.84 -12.67
CA ALA A 292 14.58 -4.70 -11.54
C ALA A 292 13.96 -5.04 -10.15
N GLY A 293 12.64 -5.21 -10.07
CA GLY A 293 11.96 -5.48 -8.79
C GLY A 293 11.58 -4.19 -8.05
N CYS A 294 11.29 -4.32 -6.75
CA CYS A 294 10.95 -3.20 -5.88
C CYS A 294 12.15 -2.25 -5.76
N PRO A 295 11.99 -0.93 -6.02
CA PRO A 295 13.08 0.03 -5.83
C PRO A 295 13.60 0.14 -4.39
N LEU A 296 12.79 -0.28 -3.41
CA LEU A 296 13.17 -0.32 -2.00
C LEU A 296 13.81 -1.65 -1.61
N GLU A 297 13.85 -2.62 -2.53
CA GLU A 297 14.23 -4.01 -2.27
C GLU A 297 13.48 -4.61 -1.07
N GLU A 298 12.23 -4.19 -0.90
CA GLU A 298 11.34 -4.60 0.18
C GLU A 298 11.23 -6.12 0.30
N ARG A 299 11.19 -6.63 1.53
CA ARG A 299 10.99 -8.05 1.89
C ARG A 299 9.55 -8.53 1.61
N ILE A 300 9.18 -8.47 0.33
CA ILE A 300 7.83 -8.76 -0.16
C ILE A 300 7.42 -10.19 0.14
N SER A 301 8.34 -11.11 -0.13
CA SER A 301 8.06 -12.53 -0.02
C SER A 301 7.85 -12.95 1.43
N GLU A 302 8.59 -12.35 2.35
CA GLU A 302 8.57 -12.60 3.79
C GLU A 302 7.30 -12.01 4.40
N PHE A 303 6.94 -10.76 4.10
CA PHE A 303 5.71 -10.19 4.66
C PHE A 303 4.46 -10.91 4.14
N HIS A 304 4.45 -11.40 2.90
CA HIS A 304 3.35 -12.23 2.39
C HIS A 304 3.21 -13.54 3.15
N GLU A 305 4.32 -14.18 3.51
CA GLU A 305 4.28 -15.40 4.31
C GLU A 305 3.74 -15.12 5.72
N VAL A 306 4.27 -14.10 6.39
CA VAL A 306 3.81 -13.69 7.73
C VAL A 306 2.34 -13.26 7.73
N LYS A 307 1.90 -12.54 6.68
CA LYS A 307 0.48 -12.20 6.48
C LYS A 307 -0.38 -13.44 6.31
N ALA A 308 0.04 -14.40 5.48
CA ALA A 308 -0.69 -15.64 5.24
C ALA A 308 -0.79 -16.51 6.51
N GLN A 309 0.16 -16.36 7.44
CA GLN A 309 0.14 -17.00 8.77
C GLN A 309 -0.76 -16.28 9.79
N GLY A 310 -1.29 -15.09 9.46
CA GLY A 310 -2.24 -14.35 10.30
C GLY A 310 -1.60 -13.36 11.29
N HIS A 311 -0.34 -13.00 11.09
CA HIS A 311 0.42 -12.05 11.92
C HIS A 311 0.48 -10.67 11.25
N ALA A 312 -0.53 -9.84 11.47
CA ALA A 312 -0.69 -8.58 10.75
C ALA A 312 0.34 -7.52 11.17
N ILE A 313 0.68 -7.46 12.47
CA ILE A 313 1.62 -6.47 13.00
C ILE A 313 3.04 -6.81 12.55
N GLY A 314 3.43 -8.08 12.63
CA GLY A 314 4.71 -8.60 12.14
C GLY A 314 4.88 -8.40 10.64
N ALA A 315 3.82 -8.65 9.85
CA ALA A 315 3.85 -8.37 8.41
C ALA A 315 4.07 -6.88 8.12
N LEU A 316 3.39 -5.97 8.83
CA LEU A 316 3.62 -4.53 8.69
C LEU A 316 5.03 -4.12 9.19
N ALA A 317 5.52 -4.73 10.26
CA ALA A 317 6.86 -4.48 10.77
C ALA A 317 7.93 -4.87 9.74
N LEU A 318 7.76 -5.99 9.02
CA LEU A 318 8.64 -6.37 7.92
C LEU A 318 8.63 -5.35 6.78
N ILE A 319 7.44 -4.90 6.37
CA ILE A 319 7.30 -3.83 5.36
C ILE A 319 8.04 -2.56 5.82
N ALA A 320 7.86 -2.17 7.09
CA ALA A 320 8.41 -0.94 7.65
C ALA A 320 9.95 -0.93 7.80
N ILE A 321 10.63 -2.08 7.70
CA ILE A 321 12.10 -2.14 7.65
C ILE A 321 12.61 -1.38 6.43
N ASP A 322 12.06 -1.69 5.26
CA ASP A 322 12.50 -1.12 3.98
C ASP A 322 11.64 0.09 3.55
N ASN A 323 10.38 0.11 3.99
CA ASN A 323 9.39 1.10 3.60
C ASN A 323 8.63 1.68 4.81
N PRO A 324 9.28 2.49 5.67
CA PRO A 324 8.60 3.11 6.81
C PRO A 324 7.50 4.09 6.39
N MET A 325 7.48 4.54 5.12
CA MET A 325 6.47 5.41 4.54
C MET A 325 5.47 4.67 3.65
N VAL A 326 5.17 3.40 3.98
CA VAL A 326 4.19 2.55 3.30
C VAL A 326 2.83 3.19 2.97
N PRO A 327 2.27 4.16 3.75
CA PRO A 327 1.05 4.81 3.33
C PRO A 327 1.18 5.56 1.99
N ALA A 328 2.40 5.90 1.54
CA ALA A 328 2.69 6.56 0.26
C ALA A 328 3.05 5.61 -0.89
N THR A 329 3.01 4.30 -0.68
CA THR A 329 3.26 3.29 -1.72
C THR A 329 2.02 2.41 -1.91
N GLY A 330 2.19 1.21 -2.47
CA GLY A 330 1.12 0.24 -2.60
C GLY A 330 0.09 0.55 -3.68
N HIS A 331 -1.15 0.12 -3.42
CA HIS A 331 -2.26 0.12 -4.37
C HIS A 331 -2.41 1.46 -5.07
N ARG A 332 -2.45 1.41 -6.41
CA ARG A 332 -2.54 2.58 -7.30
C ARG A 332 -1.31 3.50 -7.30
N ILE A 333 -0.22 3.19 -6.60
CA ILE A 333 0.99 4.01 -6.60
C ILE A 333 2.16 3.32 -7.32
N CYS A 334 2.64 2.18 -6.80
CA CYS A 334 3.80 1.47 -7.35
C CYS A 334 3.38 0.15 -8.00
N ASN A 335 4.20 -0.38 -8.93
CA ASN A 335 3.96 -1.70 -9.54
C ASN A 335 5.21 -2.41 -10.09
N ASP A 336 6.42 -1.96 -9.77
CA ASP A 336 7.64 -2.57 -10.31
C ASP A 336 7.90 -3.99 -9.79
N CYS A 337 7.52 -4.25 -8.52
CA CYS A 337 7.52 -5.59 -7.94
C CYS A 337 6.62 -6.55 -8.73
N MET A 338 5.42 -6.11 -9.16
CA MET A 338 4.51 -6.91 -9.99
C MET A 338 5.11 -7.22 -11.36
N LYS A 339 5.76 -6.23 -12.00
CA LYS A 339 6.39 -6.42 -13.32
C LYS A 339 7.50 -7.48 -13.27
N ALA A 340 8.25 -7.52 -12.17
CA ALA A 340 9.36 -8.46 -11.97
C ALA A 340 8.94 -9.81 -11.37
N CYS A 341 7.67 -9.99 -10.99
CA CYS A 341 7.15 -11.25 -10.46
C CYS A 341 7.41 -12.42 -11.43
N ILE A 342 7.78 -13.60 -10.93
CA ILE A 342 8.06 -14.76 -11.78
C ILE A 342 6.93 -15.16 -12.74
N TYR A 343 5.68 -14.76 -12.43
CA TYR A 343 4.51 -14.95 -13.29
C TYR A 343 4.53 -13.96 -14.47
N GLN A 344 5.25 -14.34 -15.53
CA GLN A 344 5.46 -13.51 -16.72
C GLN A 344 4.50 -13.80 -17.88
N LYS A 345 3.65 -14.83 -17.75
CA LYS A 345 2.67 -15.25 -18.79
C LYS A 345 1.23 -15.22 -18.30
N THR A 346 1.05 -14.93 -17.02
CA THR A 346 -0.23 -14.80 -16.35
C THR A 346 -0.18 -13.52 -15.52
N GLU A 347 -1.32 -13.12 -14.97
CA GLU A 347 -1.37 -12.02 -14.02
C GLU A 347 -0.37 -12.25 -12.88
N PRO A 348 0.48 -11.26 -12.57
CA PRO A 348 1.39 -11.35 -11.44
C PRO A 348 0.63 -11.22 -10.12
N VAL A 349 1.30 -11.58 -9.02
CA VAL A 349 0.78 -11.29 -7.67
C VAL A 349 0.61 -9.77 -7.54
N ASN A 350 -0.57 -9.31 -7.12
CA ASN A 350 -0.85 -7.90 -6.84
C ASN A 350 -0.29 -7.49 -5.46
N ILE A 351 1.04 -7.39 -5.39
CA ILE A 351 1.79 -7.02 -4.19
C ILE A 351 1.38 -5.65 -3.64
N PRO A 352 1.26 -4.58 -4.46
CA PRO A 352 0.87 -3.26 -3.95
C PRO A 352 -0.49 -3.27 -3.24
N GLU A 353 -1.45 -4.07 -3.73
CA GLU A 353 -2.77 -4.22 -3.13
C GLU A 353 -2.71 -4.95 -1.78
N SER A 354 -1.89 -6.00 -1.69
CA SER A 354 -1.62 -6.73 -0.44
C SER A 354 -0.86 -5.87 0.59
N GLU A 355 0.13 -5.08 0.16
CA GLU A 355 0.91 -4.14 0.99
C GLU A 355 -0.04 -3.10 1.63
N THR A 356 -0.84 -2.41 0.82
CA THR A 356 -1.81 -1.43 1.32
C THR A 356 -2.85 -2.06 2.24
N ARG A 357 -3.36 -3.27 1.93
CA ARG A 357 -4.31 -3.93 2.83
C ARG A 357 -3.66 -4.32 4.16
N THR A 358 -2.39 -4.73 4.16
CA THR A 358 -1.64 -5.05 5.40
C THR A 358 -1.47 -3.83 6.29
N LEU A 359 -1.15 -2.67 5.71
CA LEU A 359 -1.19 -1.40 6.43
C LEU A 359 -2.58 -1.14 7.03
N LYS A 360 -3.64 -1.30 6.23
CA LYS A 360 -5.02 -1.07 6.69
C LYS A 360 -5.43 -2.04 7.81
N ASP A 361 -5.02 -3.30 7.75
CA ASP A 361 -5.30 -4.30 8.79
C ASP A 361 -4.81 -3.85 10.16
N VAL A 362 -3.62 -3.22 10.24
CA VAL A 362 -3.07 -2.67 11.49
C VAL A 362 -3.70 -1.32 11.84
N LEU A 363 -3.89 -0.42 10.88
CA LEU A 363 -4.52 0.89 11.13
C LEU A 363 -5.95 0.77 11.66
N GLU A 364 -6.67 -0.27 11.27
CA GLU A 364 -8.04 -0.57 11.72
C GLU A 364 -8.09 -1.21 13.12
N LEU A 365 -6.96 -1.60 13.71
CA LEU A 365 -6.90 -2.00 15.13
C LEU A 365 -7.07 -0.77 16.04
N PRO A 366 -7.55 -0.95 17.29
CA PRO A 366 -7.49 0.13 18.27
C PRO A 366 -6.03 0.57 18.46
N TRP A 367 -5.80 1.88 18.42
CA TRP A 367 -4.47 2.51 18.44
C TRP A 367 -3.58 2.17 17.23
N GLY A 368 -4.16 1.70 16.12
CA GLY A 368 -3.44 1.25 14.93
C GLY A 368 -2.50 2.29 14.33
N PHE A 369 -2.87 3.57 14.34
CA PHE A 369 -1.96 4.66 13.96
C PHE A 369 -0.74 4.74 14.89
N GLU A 370 -0.93 4.64 16.20
CA GLU A 370 0.17 4.72 17.17
C GLU A 370 1.08 3.50 17.05
N ILE A 371 0.54 2.32 16.77
CA ILE A 371 1.29 1.09 16.47
C ILE A 371 2.14 1.28 15.22
N TYR A 372 1.54 1.67 14.08
CA TYR A 372 2.29 1.93 12.86
C TYR A 372 3.37 3.00 13.06
N SER A 373 3.01 4.14 13.66
CA SER A 373 3.93 5.23 13.98
C SER A 373 5.09 4.75 14.85
N LEU A 374 4.82 3.92 15.86
CA LEU A 374 5.84 3.30 16.70
C LEU A 374 6.76 2.41 15.86
N LEU A 375 6.23 1.53 15.00
CA LEU A 375 7.03 0.65 14.14
C LEU A 375 7.98 1.38 13.19
N THR A 376 7.70 2.63 12.82
CA THR A 376 8.65 3.42 12.02
C THR A 376 9.88 3.89 12.83
N ARG A 377 9.80 3.90 14.16
CA ARG A 377 10.85 4.43 15.05
C ARG A 377 11.48 3.33 15.90
N TRP A 378 10.67 2.42 16.42
CA TRP A 378 11.07 1.19 17.09
C TRP A 378 10.54 0.00 16.32
N ASN A 379 11.45 -0.78 15.72
CA ASN A 379 11.11 -2.00 15.01
C ASN A 379 12.06 -3.09 15.46
N PRO A 380 11.62 -4.05 16.29
CA PRO A 380 12.54 -5.05 16.78
C PRO A 380 13.02 -6.02 15.70
N LEU A 381 12.35 -6.06 14.55
CA LEU A 381 12.73 -6.84 13.37
C LEU A 381 13.78 -6.13 12.49
N ASP A 382 14.03 -4.83 12.68
CA ASP A 382 15.16 -4.15 12.05
C ASP A 382 16.44 -4.47 12.84
N LEU A 383 17.19 -5.46 12.35
CA LEU A 383 18.44 -5.91 12.99
C LEU A 383 19.52 -4.82 13.00
N ARG A 384 19.46 -3.86 12.08
CA ARG A 384 20.49 -2.84 11.87
C ARG A 384 20.17 -1.55 12.64
N ARG A 385 18.89 -1.22 12.79
CA ARG A 385 18.44 0.00 13.49
C ARG A 385 17.09 -0.22 14.20
N PRO A 386 17.07 -1.01 15.29
CA PRO A 386 15.82 -1.29 16.02
C PRO A 386 15.27 -0.06 16.76
N VAL A 387 16.11 0.95 17.01
CA VAL A 387 15.76 2.25 17.62
C VAL A 387 16.55 3.38 16.94
N PRO A 388 16.12 4.65 17.05
CA PRO A 388 16.87 5.77 16.50
C PRO A 388 18.28 5.87 17.11
N LYS A 389 19.25 6.31 16.31
CA LYS A 389 20.62 6.59 16.80
C LYS A 389 20.61 7.77 17.77
N THR A 390 21.68 7.88 18.56
CA THR A 390 21.86 9.03 19.46
C THR A 390 21.95 10.34 18.66
N PRO A 391 21.55 11.49 19.25
CA PRO A 391 21.67 12.77 18.57
C PRO A 391 23.08 13.01 18.03
N SER A 392 23.16 13.27 16.73
CA SER A 392 24.39 13.52 15.98
C SER A 392 24.92 14.95 16.15
N GLY A 393 24.08 15.86 16.64
CA GLY A 393 24.35 17.31 16.67
C GLY A 393 24.21 18.01 15.32
N ARG A 394 23.91 17.29 14.23
CA ARG A 394 23.77 17.86 12.88
C ARG A 394 22.34 18.32 12.60
N ARG A 395 22.22 19.42 11.86
CA ARG A 395 20.97 20.04 11.40
C ARG A 395 20.88 19.96 9.89
N VAL A 396 19.80 19.39 9.37
CA VAL A 396 19.59 19.23 7.92
C VAL A 396 18.35 19.99 7.46
N LEU A 397 18.51 20.81 6.43
CA LEU A 397 17.39 21.42 5.72
C LEU A 397 16.94 20.49 4.58
N VAL A 398 15.69 20.06 4.58
CA VAL A 398 15.09 19.28 3.49
C VAL A 398 14.20 20.19 2.66
N VAL A 399 14.53 20.34 1.37
CA VAL A 399 13.82 21.19 0.42
C VAL A 399 12.80 20.37 -0.35
N GLY A 400 11.51 20.62 -0.13
CA GLY A 400 10.38 19.89 -0.71
C GLY A 400 9.88 18.78 0.21
N LEU A 401 8.57 18.72 0.44
CA LEU A 401 7.91 17.75 1.30
C LEU A 401 7.01 16.79 0.52
N GLY A 402 7.47 16.42 -0.68
CA GLY A 402 6.98 15.25 -1.42
C GLY A 402 7.58 13.93 -0.91
N PRO A 403 7.32 12.80 -1.59
CA PRO A 403 7.79 11.48 -1.15
C PRO A 403 9.27 11.37 -0.85
N ALA A 404 10.13 11.97 -1.68
CA ALA A 404 11.56 11.99 -1.39
C ALA A 404 11.89 12.74 -0.10
N GLY A 405 11.26 13.90 0.13
CA GLY A 405 11.55 14.77 1.26
C GLY A 405 11.07 14.24 2.59
N PHE A 406 9.80 13.79 2.67
CA PHE A 406 9.27 13.26 3.93
C PHE A 406 9.92 11.92 4.31
N THR A 407 10.28 11.09 3.34
CA THR A 407 11.00 9.83 3.59
C THR A 407 12.44 10.09 4.02
N LEU A 408 13.13 11.04 3.38
CA LEU A 408 14.48 11.43 3.81
C LEU A 408 14.47 12.02 5.21
N ALA A 409 13.52 12.90 5.53
CA ALA A 409 13.38 13.47 6.87
C ALA A 409 13.22 12.38 7.94
N HIS A 410 12.41 11.36 7.66
CA HIS A 410 12.27 10.20 8.54
C HIS A 410 13.60 9.51 8.83
N HIS A 411 14.34 9.13 7.79
CA HIS A 411 15.61 8.41 7.95
C HIS A 411 16.67 9.28 8.65
N LEU A 412 16.77 10.56 8.30
CA LEU A 412 17.71 11.49 8.94
C LEU A 412 17.43 11.63 10.44
N MET A 413 16.17 11.72 10.85
CA MET A 413 15.83 11.75 12.28
C MET A 413 16.15 10.42 12.97
N ASN A 414 15.95 9.28 12.29
CA ASN A 414 16.34 7.97 12.83
C ASN A 414 17.88 7.80 12.89
N ASP A 415 18.64 8.54 12.09
CA ASP A 415 20.10 8.65 12.19
C ASP A 415 20.57 9.69 13.21
N GLY A 416 19.64 10.32 13.94
CA GLY A 416 19.94 11.24 15.04
C GLY A 416 20.15 12.70 14.60
N HIS A 417 19.72 13.08 13.39
CA HIS A 417 19.78 14.46 12.91
C HIS A 417 18.52 15.24 13.29
N VAL A 418 18.67 16.56 13.48
CA VAL A 418 17.54 17.49 13.55
C VAL A 418 17.21 17.94 12.13
N VAL A 419 15.93 17.91 11.76
CA VAL A 419 15.48 18.18 10.40
C VAL A 419 14.48 19.33 10.36
N ALA A 420 14.74 20.31 9.50
CA ALA A 420 13.75 21.30 9.10
C ALA A 420 13.34 21.04 7.64
N GLY A 421 12.06 20.81 7.40
CA GLY A 421 11.48 20.74 6.07
C GLY A 421 10.99 22.10 5.59
N ILE A 422 11.19 22.42 4.32
CA ILE A 422 10.55 23.57 3.68
C ILE A 422 9.81 23.12 2.42
N ASP A 423 8.68 23.75 2.12
CA ASP A 423 7.97 23.57 0.85
C ASP A 423 7.55 24.92 0.28
N GLY A 424 7.55 25.03 -1.06
CA GLY A 424 7.08 26.21 -1.75
C GLY A 424 5.56 26.39 -1.64
N LEU A 425 4.81 25.29 -1.45
CA LEU A 425 3.38 25.32 -1.20
C LEU A 425 3.10 25.76 0.25
N LYS A 426 2.00 26.49 0.44
CA LYS A 426 1.49 26.77 1.79
C LYS A 426 1.07 25.44 2.43
N ILE A 427 1.55 25.20 3.65
CA ILE A 427 1.17 24.04 4.46
C ILE A 427 0.11 24.52 5.46
N GLU A 428 -1.09 23.95 5.40
CA GLU A 428 -2.14 24.28 6.35
C GLU A 428 -1.85 23.63 7.72
N PRO A 429 -2.11 24.32 8.85
CA PRO A 429 -1.93 23.72 10.17
C PRO A 429 -2.92 22.58 10.38
N LEU A 430 -2.49 21.53 11.07
CA LEU A 430 -3.40 20.52 11.62
C LEU A 430 -3.88 20.95 13.01
N PRO A 431 -5.01 20.39 13.50
CA PRO A 431 -5.42 20.57 14.89
C PRO A 431 -4.27 20.21 15.85
N SER A 432 -3.96 21.11 16.77
CA SER A 432 -2.77 21.00 17.63
C SER A 432 -2.80 19.80 18.58
N GLU A 433 -4.00 19.38 18.98
CA GLU A 433 -4.23 18.17 19.76
C GLU A 433 -3.91 16.90 18.97
N LEU A 434 -3.83 16.96 17.64
CA LEU A 434 -3.37 15.87 16.79
C LEU A 434 -1.88 15.98 16.46
N SER A 435 -1.40 17.14 16.00
CA SER A 435 -0.02 17.31 15.52
C SER A 435 1.01 17.49 16.64
N GLY A 436 0.58 18.01 17.79
CA GLY A 436 1.48 18.46 18.85
C GLY A 436 2.17 19.79 18.55
N VAL A 437 1.65 20.54 17.57
CA VAL A 437 2.18 21.84 17.14
C VAL A 437 1.02 22.83 16.99
N ASP A 438 1.08 23.98 17.67
CA ASP A 438 0.08 25.03 17.55
C ASP A 438 0.29 25.92 16.30
N GLY A 439 -0.64 26.84 16.03
CA GLY A 439 -0.56 27.75 14.88
C GLY A 439 0.64 28.71 14.90
N HIS A 440 1.37 28.80 16.02
CA HIS A 440 2.60 29.57 16.15
C HIS A 440 3.87 28.71 16.05
N GLY A 441 3.73 27.40 15.78
CA GLY A 441 4.83 26.46 15.70
C GLY A 441 5.34 25.96 17.06
N ARG A 442 4.63 26.23 18.16
CA ARG A 442 5.04 25.79 19.49
C ARG A 442 4.60 24.36 19.76
N ARG A 443 5.45 23.62 20.46
CA ARG A 443 5.15 22.25 20.89
C ARG A 443 4.11 22.26 22.00
N VAL A 444 3.05 21.49 21.80
CA VAL A 444 1.96 21.29 22.77
C VAL A 444 1.68 19.79 22.94
N PRO A 445 1.10 19.37 24.08
CA PRO A 445 0.65 17.99 24.24
C PRO A 445 -0.34 17.60 23.13
N PHE A 446 -0.21 16.37 22.63
CA PHE A 446 -1.13 15.79 21.64
C PHE A 446 -1.75 14.51 22.20
N ARG A 447 -2.96 14.19 21.73
CA ARG A 447 -3.68 12.98 22.13
C ARG A 447 -3.24 11.77 21.29
N PRO A 448 -3.19 10.56 21.88
CA PRO A 448 -3.10 9.34 21.09
C PRO A 448 -4.37 9.14 20.25
N ILE A 449 -4.22 8.52 19.08
CA ILE A 449 -5.30 8.27 18.12
C ILE A 449 -5.78 6.82 18.27
N ARG A 450 -6.99 6.65 18.80
CA ARG A 450 -7.57 5.33 19.04
C ARG A 450 -8.11 4.69 17.76
N ASP A 451 -8.78 5.47 16.93
CA ASP A 451 -9.39 5.00 15.68
C ASP A 451 -8.83 5.83 14.53
N VAL A 452 -8.30 5.16 13.50
CA VAL A 452 -7.77 5.84 12.31
C VAL A 452 -8.85 6.62 11.56
N GLN A 453 -10.13 6.27 11.72
CA GLN A 453 -11.24 7.00 11.12
C GLN A 453 -11.32 8.45 11.62
N ASP A 454 -10.81 8.76 12.82
CA ASP A 454 -10.67 10.15 13.31
C ASP A 454 -9.78 11.01 12.40
N LEU A 455 -8.91 10.38 11.61
CA LEU A 455 -8.01 11.05 10.67
C LEU A 455 -8.58 11.13 9.27
N TYR A 456 -9.62 10.37 8.95
CA TYR A 456 -10.12 10.24 7.58
C TYR A 456 -11.21 11.25 7.29
N GLU A 457 -11.09 11.86 6.12
CA GLU A 457 -12.08 12.78 5.55
C GLU A 457 -12.47 12.26 4.16
N SER A 458 -13.71 12.53 3.74
CA SER A 458 -14.07 12.34 2.33
C SER A 458 -13.15 13.18 1.45
N LEU A 459 -12.67 12.62 0.34
CA LEU A 459 -11.81 13.37 -0.59
C LEU A 459 -12.56 14.56 -1.25
N ASP A 460 -13.90 14.46 -1.34
CA ASP A 460 -14.77 15.56 -1.77
C ASP A 460 -14.76 16.75 -0.82
N GLU A 461 -14.47 16.54 0.45
CA GLU A 461 -14.58 17.56 1.51
C GLU A 461 -13.22 17.99 2.03
N ARG A 462 -12.24 17.08 2.05
CA ARG A 462 -10.89 17.30 2.57
C ARG A 462 -10.27 18.57 2.00
N VAL A 463 -9.77 19.42 2.90
CA VAL A 463 -8.99 20.60 2.54
C VAL A 463 -7.58 20.17 2.13
N MET A 464 -7.04 20.80 1.08
CA MET A 464 -5.68 20.52 0.63
C MET A 464 -4.68 21.02 1.67
N ALA A 465 -3.89 20.11 2.22
CA ALA A 465 -3.02 20.38 3.36
C ALA A 465 -1.67 20.99 2.95
N GLY A 466 -1.34 20.95 1.66
CA GLY A 466 -0.07 21.46 1.11
C GLY A 466 1.17 20.60 1.43
N PHE A 467 0.97 19.43 2.04
CA PHE A 467 2.01 18.46 2.38
C PHE A 467 1.87 17.22 1.48
N GLY A 468 2.98 16.69 0.94
CA GLY A 468 2.98 15.48 0.10
C GLY A 468 3.38 15.69 -1.36
N GLY A 469 3.60 16.93 -1.80
CA GLY A 469 4.00 17.23 -3.18
C GLY A 469 3.02 16.67 -4.22
N VAL A 470 3.53 15.99 -5.25
CA VAL A 470 2.69 15.38 -6.32
C VAL A 470 1.65 14.40 -5.77
N ALA A 471 1.88 13.76 -4.62
CA ALA A 471 0.88 12.90 -4.00
C ALA A 471 -0.37 13.68 -3.53
N GLU A 472 -0.21 14.96 -3.16
CA GLU A 472 -1.31 15.83 -2.73
C GLU A 472 -1.99 16.50 -3.94
N TYR A 473 -1.21 17.10 -4.84
CA TYR A 473 -1.76 17.95 -5.92
C TYR A 473 -1.83 17.30 -7.30
N GLY A 474 -1.14 16.18 -7.52
CA GLY A 474 -1.05 15.52 -8.81
C GLY A 474 -1.87 14.24 -8.88
N ILE A 475 -1.67 13.33 -7.93
CA ILE A 475 -2.44 12.08 -7.83
C ILE A 475 -3.88 12.43 -7.45
N THR A 476 -4.83 11.81 -8.14
CA THR A 476 -6.26 12.11 -8.04
C THR A 476 -6.97 11.15 -7.07
N VAL A 477 -8.29 11.07 -7.18
CA VAL A 477 -9.20 10.32 -6.29
C VAL A 477 -9.11 8.80 -6.45
N ARG A 478 -8.19 8.32 -7.28
CA ARG A 478 -7.83 6.90 -7.38
C ARG A 478 -6.95 6.41 -6.22
N TRP A 479 -6.51 7.29 -5.32
CA TRP A 479 -5.69 6.96 -4.16
C TRP A 479 -6.17 7.70 -2.91
N ASN A 480 -6.13 7.03 -1.75
CA ASN A 480 -6.62 7.59 -0.49
C ASN A 480 -5.65 8.63 0.09
N LYS A 481 -5.88 9.91 -0.22
CA LYS A 481 -5.04 11.04 0.26
C LYS A 481 -5.03 11.23 1.77
N ASN A 482 -5.91 10.56 2.52
CA ASN A 482 -5.82 10.58 3.99
C ASN A 482 -4.51 9.98 4.51
N PHE A 483 -3.85 9.12 3.73
CA PHE A 483 -2.52 8.59 4.05
C PHE A 483 -1.44 9.67 4.18
N LEU A 484 -1.59 10.82 3.51
CA LEU A 484 -0.68 11.96 3.71
C LEU A 484 -0.78 12.56 5.11
N LYS A 485 -1.98 12.57 5.71
CA LYS A 485 -2.17 13.03 7.09
C LYS A 485 -1.48 12.09 8.07
N ILE A 486 -1.55 10.77 7.84
CA ILE A 486 -0.84 9.76 8.62
C ILE A 486 0.67 9.99 8.56
N ILE A 487 1.25 10.12 7.36
CA ILE A 487 2.69 10.37 7.17
C ILE A 487 3.10 11.68 7.84
N ARG A 488 2.32 12.74 7.66
CA ARG A 488 2.58 14.02 8.30
C ARG A 488 2.65 13.88 9.81
N LEU A 489 1.71 13.18 10.44
CA LEU A 489 1.70 12.99 11.90
C LEU A 489 2.88 12.14 12.39
N VAL A 490 3.33 11.15 11.61
CA VAL A 490 4.55 10.35 11.92
C VAL A 490 5.79 11.24 12.05
N LEU A 491 5.87 12.30 11.25
CA LEU A 491 7.00 13.25 11.28
C LEU A 491 6.77 14.39 12.26
N GLU A 492 5.65 15.10 12.11
CA GLU A 492 5.35 16.36 12.79
C GLU A 492 5.33 16.21 14.30
N ARG A 493 4.92 15.05 14.84
CA ARG A 493 4.93 14.78 16.30
C ARG A 493 6.32 14.58 16.91
N ARG A 494 7.38 14.43 16.11
CA ARG A 494 8.74 14.22 16.59
C ARG A 494 9.42 15.53 16.94
N THR A 495 10.09 15.59 18.08
CA THR A 495 10.77 16.81 18.55
C THR A 495 11.91 17.25 17.65
N GLU A 496 12.50 16.34 16.88
CA GLU A 496 13.61 16.58 15.95
C GLU A 496 13.15 17.16 14.61
N PHE A 497 11.84 17.28 14.36
CA PHE A 497 11.29 17.78 13.11
C PHE A 497 10.66 19.16 13.27
N ALA A 498 10.80 20.00 12.24
CA ALA A 498 9.94 21.15 12.01
C ALA A 498 9.68 21.27 10.51
N MET A 499 8.56 21.88 10.11
CA MET A 499 8.31 22.14 8.69
C MET A 499 7.66 23.49 8.46
N PHE A 500 7.95 24.09 7.31
CA PHE A 500 7.49 25.42 6.94
C PHE A 500 7.02 25.44 5.48
N GLY A 501 5.77 25.82 5.26
CA GLY A 501 5.22 26.02 3.92
C GLY A 501 5.39 27.47 3.43
N GLY A 502 5.20 27.68 2.14
CA GLY A 502 5.31 29.00 1.50
C GLY A 502 6.75 29.52 1.39
N VAL A 503 7.75 28.64 1.53
CA VAL A 503 9.17 28.98 1.49
C VAL A 503 9.77 28.43 0.21
N ARG A 504 9.98 29.32 -0.78
CA ARG A 504 10.63 28.96 -2.03
C ARG A 504 12.15 28.95 -1.86
N PHE A 505 12.76 27.77 -1.92
CA PHE A 505 14.22 27.65 -1.95
C PHE A 505 14.80 28.25 -3.24
N GLY A 506 15.92 28.96 -3.10
CA GLY A 506 16.54 29.77 -4.16
C GLY A 506 15.85 31.13 -4.42
N GLY A 507 14.83 31.48 -3.62
CA GLY A 507 14.14 32.77 -3.69
C GLY A 507 13.94 33.38 -2.31
N THR A 508 12.97 32.84 -1.55
CA THR A 508 12.68 33.27 -0.16
C THR A 508 13.80 32.89 0.81
N LEU A 509 14.40 31.72 0.58
CA LEU A 509 15.54 31.22 1.34
C LEU A 509 16.59 30.72 0.35
N THR A 510 17.82 31.22 0.44
CA THR A 510 18.94 30.74 -0.40
C THR A 510 19.78 29.70 0.35
N ALA A 511 20.73 29.07 -0.37
CA ALA A 511 21.68 28.16 0.26
C ALA A 511 22.57 28.88 1.28
N ASP A 512 23.04 30.07 0.95
CA ASP A 512 23.89 30.89 1.84
C ASP A 512 23.14 31.28 3.12
N ASP A 513 21.86 31.68 3.00
CA ASP A 513 21.00 31.96 4.15
C ASP A 513 20.88 30.73 5.06
N ALA A 514 20.62 29.56 4.47
CA ALA A 514 20.47 28.32 5.24
C ALA A 514 21.75 27.95 5.99
N PHE A 515 22.92 28.04 5.36
CA PHE A 515 24.20 27.81 6.04
C PHE A 515 24.47 28.87 7.12
N ALA A 516 24.13 30.14 6.88
CA ALA A 516 24.23 31.22 7.87
C ALA A 516 23.30 31.01 9.09
N MET A 517 22.13 30.40 8.88
CA MET A 517 21.21 29.97 9.95
C MET A 517 21.74 28.74 10.73
N GLY A 518 22.83 28.13 10.28
CA GLY A 518 23.52 27.03 10.94
C GLY A 518 23.14 25.64 10.46
N PHE A 519 22.43 25.46 9.35
CA PHE A 519 22.26 24.13 8.78
C PHE A 519 23.61 23.55 8.36
N ASP A 520 23.87 22.28 8.66
CA ASP A 520 25.08 21.57 8.25
C ASP A 520 24.97 21.05 6.81
N HIS A 521 23.76 20.68 6.42
CA HIS A 521 23.47 20.10 5.11
C HIS A 521 22.13 20.60 4.55
N ILE A 522 22.05 20.61 3.22
CA ILE A 522 20.82 20.90 2.47
C ILE A 522 20.56 19.71 1.55
N ALA A 523 19.38 19.11 1.68
CA ALA A 523 18.91 18.04 0.81
C ALA A 523 17.86 18.58 -0.17
N LEU A 524 18.13 18.45 -1.47
CA LEU A 524 17.23 18.92 -2.53
C LEU A 524 16.26 17.79 -2.93
N ALA A 525 15.02 17.89 -2.46
CA ALA A 525 13.91 16.98 -2.74
C ALA A 525 12.71 17.71 -3.38
N ALA A 526 12.97 18.79 -4.12
CA ALA A 526 11.95 19.69 -4.67
C ALA A 526 11.12 19.08 -5.83
N GLY A 527 11.48 17.88 -6.30
CA GLY A 527 10.83 17.21 -7.42
C GLY A 527 11.10 17.84 -8.78
N ALA A 528 10.35 17.41 -9.79
CA ALA A 528 10.45 17.86 -11.18
C ALA A 528 9.23 18.69 -11.60
N GLY A 529 9.04 19.85 -10.97
CA GLY A 529 7.85 20.69 -11.17
C GLY A 529 7.81 21.52 -12.46
N ARG A 530 8.83 21.43 -13.33
CA ARG A 530 8.87 22.18 -14.60
C ARG A 530 7.95 21.48 -15.62
N PRO A 531 6.91 22.17 -16.15
CA PRO A 531 6.03 21.55 -17.13
C PRO A 531 6.75 21.30 -18.46
N THR A 532 6.41 20.19 -19.11
CA THR A 532 6.80 19.92 -20.51
C THR A 532 5.85 20.68 -21.43
N VAL A 533 6.36 21.71 -22.11
CA VAL A 533 5.60 22.46 -23.12
C VAL A 533 5.90 21.87 -24.49
N LEU A 534 4.84 21.58 -25.25
CA LEU A 534 4.97 21.14 -26.63
C LEU A 534 5.21 22.35 -27.54
N ASP A 535 6.21 22.27 -28.40
CA ASP A 535 6.44 23.27 -29.44
C ASP A 535 5.42 23.06 -30.57
N MET A 536 4.29 23.76 -30.47
CA MET A 536 3.20 23.67 -31.43
C MET A 536 2.62 25.06 -31.73
N PRO A 537 2.19 25.32 -32.99
CA PRO A 537 1.46 26.54 -33.32
C PRO A 537 0.26 26.74 -32.39
N ASN A 538 0.07 27.96 -31.89
CA ASN A 538 -1.03 28.31 -31.00
C ASN A 538 -1.02 27.59 -29.63
N GLY A 539 0.14 27.12 -29.15
CA GLY A 539 0.26 26.47 -27.83
C GLY A 539 -0.14 27.33 -26.62
N LEU A 540 -0.33 28.63 -26.80
CA LEU A 540 -0.84 29.57 -25.78
C LEU A 540 -2.25 30.08 -26.08
N ALA A 541 -2.95 29.50 -27.05
CA ALA A 541 -4.33 29.88 -27.36
C ALA A 541 -5.26 29.63 -26.18
N ARG A 542 -6.32 30.44 -26.09
CA ARG A 542 -7.32 30.32 -25.02
C ARG A 542 -7.91 28.90 -24.98
N GLY A 543 -7.79 28.24 -23.83
CA GLY A 543 -8.26 26.87 -23.61
C GLY A 543 -7.15 25.82 -23.67
N VAL A 544 -5.98 26.14 -24.21
CA VAL A 544 -4.79 25.29 -24.14
C VAL A 544 -4.14 25.43 -22.76
N ARG A 545 -3.89 24.31 -22.09
CA ARG A 545 -3.22 24.25 -20.77
C ARG A 545 -2.31 23.05 -20.70
N THR A 546 -1.26 23.14 -19.89
CA THR A 546 -0.49 21.95 -19.52
C THR A 546 -1.31 21.11 -18.53
N ALA A 547 -1.13 19.80 -18.57
CA ALA A 547 -1.84 18.87 -17.69
C ALA A 547 -1.49 19.12 -16.20
N SER A 548 -0.23 19.46 -15.92
CA SER A 548 0.22 19.85 -14.57
C SER A 548 -0.49 21.11 -14.08
N ASP A 549 -0.62 22.15 -14.91
CA ASP A 549 -1.30 23.38 -14.51
C ASP A 549 -2.79 23.14 -14.25
N PHE A 550 -3.43 22.29 -15.08
CA PHE A 550 -4.82 21.89 -14.88
C PHE A 550 -5.02 21.15 -13.56
N LEU A 551 -4.23 20.09 -13.29
CA LEU A 551 -4.37 19.29 -12.08
C LEU A 551 -4.02 20.10 -10.83
N MET A 552 -2.91 20.85 -10.85
CA MET A 552 -2.53 21.73 -9.74
C MET A 552 -3.58 22.80 -9.51
N GLY A 553 -4.09 23.44 -10.57
CA GLY A 553 -5.16 24.43 -10.47
C GLY A 553 -6.43 23.85 -9.87
N LEU A 554 -6.88 22.69 -10.35
CA LEU A 554 -8.07 22.02 -9.83
C LEU A 554 -7.93 21.64 -8.36
N GLN A 555 -6.82 20.98 -8.02
CA GLN A 555 -6.59 20.38 -6.71
C GLN A 555 -6.20 21.46 -5.68
N LEU A 556 -5.15 22.25 -5.90
CA LEU A 556 -4.64 23.19 -4.89
C LEU A 556 -5.58 24.36 -4.59
N THR A 557 -6.32 24.84 -5.59
CA THR A 557 -7.28 25.95 -5.36
C THR A 557 -8.61 25.45 -4.78
N GLY A 558 -8.84 24.14 -4.78
CA GLY A 558 -10.13 23.56 -4.43
C GLY A 558 -11.24 23.99 -5.38
N ALA A 559 -10.94 24.20 -6.67
CA ALA A 559 -11.93 24.71 -7.64
C ALA A 559 -13.18 23.81 -7.77
N ALA A 560 -13.01 22.51 -7.50
CA ALA A 560 -14.08 21.52 -7.43
C ALA A 560 -14.97 21.62 -6.19
N LYS A 561 -14.56 22.36 -5.14
CA LYS A 561 -15.35 22.45 -3.92
C LYS A 561 -16.54 23.40 -4.12
N PRO A 562 -17.74 23.07 -3.64
CA PRO A 562 -18.93 23.93 -3.77
C PRO A 562 -18.70 25.33 -3.19
N ASP A 563 -18.11 25.40 -1.99
CA ASP A 563 -17.90 26.65 -1.25
C ASP A 563 -16.63 27.41 -1.66
N SER A 564 -15.87 26.91 -2.65
CA SER A 564 -14.67 27.61 -3.13
C SER A 564 -15.02 28.73 -4.10
N ILE A 565 -14.48 29.92 -3.85
CA ILE A 565 -14.53 31.03 -4.80
C ILE A 565 -13.65 30.79 -6.03
N ALA A 566 -12.67 29.88 -5.92
CA ALA A 566 -11.83 29.52 -7.05
C ALA A 566 -12.65 28.71 -8.05
N ASN A 567 -12.50 29.06 -9.33
CA ASN A 567 -13.09 28.32 -10.43
C ASN A 567 -12.08 28.19 -11.54
N MET A 568 -12.09 27.04 -12.19
CA MET A 568 -11.33 26.78 -13.40
C MET A 568 -12.32 26.71 -14.55
N GLN A 569 -11.98 27.28 -15.71
CA GLN A 569 -12.85 27.16 -16.90
C GLN A 569 -12.43 25.95 -17.73
N VAL A 570 -13.40 25.08 -18.02
CA VAL A 570 -13.35 23.90 -18.88
C VAL A 570 -14.61 23.91 -19.75
N ARG A 571 -14.46 23.58 -21.04
CA ARG A 571 -15.56 23.41 -21.99
C ARG A 571 -15.36 22.10 -22.74
N LEU A 572 -16.41 21.29 -22.81
CA LEU A 572 -16.41 20.08 -23.63
C LEU A 572 -16.75 20.43 -25.10
N PRO A 573 -16.19 19.71 -26.09
CA PRO A 573 -15.27 18.58 -25.92
C PRO A 573 -13.86 19.01 -25.49
N VAL A 574 -13.18 18.16 -24.71
CA VAL A 574 -11.77 18.32 -24.29
C VAL A 574 -10.92 17.30 -25.02
N VAL A 575 -9.71 17.70 -25.43
CA VAL A 575 -8.68 16.81 -25.99
C VAL A 575 -7.49 16.78 -25.02
N VAL A 576 -7.12 15.60 -24.55
CA VAL A 576 -5.94 15.40 -23.70
C VAL A 576 -4.85 14.70 -24.51
N ILE A 577 -3.67 15.32 -24.59
CA ILE A 577 -2.53 14.80 -25.35
C ILE A 577 -1.53 14.16 -24.39
N GLY A 578 -1.42 12.83 -24.43
CA GLY A 578 -0.47 12.05 -23.65
C GLY A 578 -0.98 10.65 -23.32
N GLY A 579 -0.07 9.74 -22.95
CA GLY A 579 -0.39 8.34 -22.58
C GLY A 579 0.07 7.93 -21.18
N GLY A 580 0.59 8.87 -20.38
CA GLY A 580 1.01 8.63 -19.00
C GLY A 580 -0.12 8.86 -17.99
N LEU A 581 0.16 8.58 -16.71
CA LEU A 581 -0.82 8.77 -15.62
C LEU A 581 -1.36 10.20 -15.54
N THR A 582 -0.53 11.23 -15.76
CA THR A 582 -0.97 12.63 -15.79
C THR A 582 -2.05 12.89 -16.84
N ALA A 583 -1.99 12.22 -18.00
CA ALA A 583 -3.00 12.35 -19.05
C ALA A 583 -4.32 11.65 -18.64
N VAL A 584 -4.23 10.46 -18.06
CA VAL A 584 -5.40 9.71 -17.54
C VAL A 584 -6.09 10.48 -16.41
N ASP A 585 -5.30 10.98 -15.45
CA ASP A 585 -5.77 11.81 -14.34
C ASP A 585 -6.44 13.09 -14.91
N THR A 586 -5.81 13.80 -15.86
CA THR A 586 -6.42 14.99 -16.50
C THR A 586 -7.73 14.67 -17.21
N ALA A 587 -7.78 13.58 -17.98
CA ALA A 587 -8.98 13.19 -18.72
C ALA A 587 -10.16 12.89 -17.77
N THR A 588 -9.93 12.06 -16.75
CA THR A 588 -10.97 11.67 -15.79
C THR A 588 -11.43 12.84 -14.91
N GLU A 589 -10.51 13.67 -14.43
CA GLU A 589 -10.83 14.85 -13.63
C GLU A 589 -11.59 15.92 -14.44
N SER A 590 -11.25 16.10 -15.73
CA SER A 590 -11.96 17.06 -16.59
C SER A 590 -13.43 16.71 -16.80
N LEU A 591 -13.74 15.41 -16.93
CA LEU A 591 -15.11 14.92 -17.04
C LEU A 591 -15.87 15.05 -15.71
N ALA A 592 -15.25 14.76 -14.59
CA ALA A 592 -15.86 14.90 -13.26
C ALA A 592 -16.07 16.37 -12.86
N TYR A 593 -15.16 17.27 -13.24
CA TYR A 593 -15.24 18.69 -12.90
C TYR A 593 -16.26 19.46 -13.72
N TYR A 594 -16.49 19.09 -14.99
CA TYR A 594 -17.36 19.87 -15.88
C TYR A 594 -18.80 20.04 -15.34
N PRO A 595 -19.49 19.01 -14.83
CA PRO A 595 -20.80 19.17 -14.18
C PRO A 595 -20.76 20.12 -12.99
N VAL A 596 -19.79 19.94 -12.09
CA VAL A 596 -19.60 20.79 -10.89
C VAL A 596 -19.41 22.25 -11.28
N GLN A 597 -18.60 22.51 -12.31
CA GLN A 597 -18.40 23.85 -12.84
C GLN A 597 -19.72 24.45 -13.34
N VAL A 598 -20.51 23.69 -14.12
CA VAL A 598 -21.79 24.16 -14.66
C VAL A 598 -22.77 24.49 -13.54
N GLU A 599 -22.88 23.62 -12.53
CA GLU A 599 -23.71 23.86 -11.35
C GLU A 599 -23.33 25.15 -10.62
N LYS A 600 -22.02 25.39 -10.39
CA LYS A 600 -21.52 26.61 -9.75
C LYS A 600 -21.75 27.90 -10.56
N PHE A 601 -22.00 27.82 -11.87
CA PHE A 601 -22.30 28.98 -12.71
C PHE A 601 -23.80 29.22 -12.89
N LEU A 602 -24.63 28.19 -12.68
CA LEU A 602 -26.09 28.27 -12.85
C LEU A 602 -26.83 28.63 -11.56
N VAL A 603 -26.25 28.30 -10.41
CA VAL A 603 -26.68 28.71 -9.06
C VAL A 603 -26.05 30.06 -8.72
#